data_AF-A0ABD6DSR0-F1
#
_entry.id   AF-A0ABD6DSR0-F1
#
_cell.length_a   1.000
_cell.length_b   1.000
_cell.length_c   1.000
_cell.angle_alpha   90.00
_cell.angle_beta   90.00
_cell.angle_gamma   90.00
#
_symmetry.space_group_name_H-M   'P 1'
#
loop_
_entity.id
_entity.type
_entity.pdbx_description
1 polymer ?
#
loop_
_entity_poly.entity_id
_entity_poly.type
_entity_poly.pdbx_seq_one_letter_code
_entity_poly.pdbx_strand_id
1 'polypeptide(L)'
;MKKVIIRGDPGIGRGATIEVDGEEVVCFSIDRQSDYHGADRPQLWCTVGTEDEREAFEKRQFVPHFLDVVAVDAEAITVIQARAA
;
A
#
# COMPACT_ATOMS: atom_id res chain seq x y z
N MET A 1 7.64 8.55 0.10
CA MET A 1 6.84 7.47 0.72
C MET A 1 5.52 8.07 1.13
N LYS A 2 4.43 7.31 1.00
CA LYS A 2 3.09 7.73 1.40
C LYS A 2 2.32 6.55 1.99
N LYS A 3 1.26 6.86 2.72
CA LYS A 3 0.26 5.88 3.15
C LYS A 3 -0.82 5.80 2.10
N VAL A 4 -1.14 4.58 1.65
CA VAL A 4 -2.27 4.33 0.77
C VAL A 4 -3.26 3.45 1.50
N ILE A 5 -4.48 3.96 1.69
CA ILE A 5 -5.60 3.20 2.24
C ILE A 5 -6.44 2.73 1.06
N ILE A 6 -6.41 1.43 0.79
CA ILE A 6 -7.17 0.81 -0.29
C ILE A 6 -8.46 0.25 0.30
N ARG A 7 -9.61 0.69 -0.19
CA ARG A 7 -10.91 0.10 0.16
C ARG A 7 -11.16 -1.08 -0.77
N GLY A 8 -11.21 -2.29 -0.22
CA GLY A 8 -11.27 -3.53 -0.99
C GLY A 8 -9.90 -4.22 -1.12
N ASP A 9 -9.88 -5.28 -1.91
CA ASP A 9 -8.68 -6.10 -2.12
C ASP A 9 -8.33 -6.15 -3.62
N PRO A 10 -7.27 -5.45 -4.05
CA PRO A 10 -6.77 -5.51 -5.42
C PRO A 10 -5.87 -6.74 -5.67
N GLY A 11 -5.69 -7.63 -4.69
CA GLY A 11 -4.87 -8.83 -4.82
C GLY A 11 -3.37 -8.57 -4.70
N ILE A 12 -2.96 -7.62 -3.85
CA ILE A 12 -1.56 -7.23 -3.67
C ILE A 12 -0.97 -7.71 -2.35
N GLY A 13 0.34 -7.93 -2.34
CA GLY A 13 1.12 -8.26 -1.15
C GLY A 13 2.31 -7.32 -0.95
N ARG A 14 3.10 -7.59 0.09
CA ARG A 14 4.32 -6.82 0.38
C ARG A 14 5.33 -6.95 -0.77
N GLY A 15 5.72 -5.83 -1.35
CA GLY A 15 6.65 -5.70 -2.47
C GLY A 15 5.98 -5.81 -3.84
N ALA A 16 4.64 -5.80 -3.90
CA ALA A 16 3.93 -5.58 -5.14
C ALA A 16 4.18 -4.18 -5.70
N THR A 17 4.20 -4.06 -7.01
CA THR A 17 4.27 -2.78 -7.73
C THR A 17 2.88 -2.43 -8.22
N ILE A 18 2.41 -1.24 -7.87
CA ILE A 18 1.08 -0.73 -8.20
C ILE A 18 1.16 0.68 -8.77
N GLU A 19 0.21 1.04 -9.61
CA GLU A 19 -0.04 2.42 -10.00
C GLU A 19 -1.19 2.98 -9.15
N VAL A 20 -0.97 4.14 -8.54
CA VAL A 20 -1.98 4.88 -7.78
C VAL A 20 -1.86 6.37 -8.08
N ASP A 21 -2.97 7.01 -8.43
CA ASP A 21 -3.02 8.41 -8.89
C ASP A 21 -2.04 8.72 -10.04
N GLY A 22 -1.80 7.76 -10.94
CA GLY A 22 -0.87 7.88 -12.06
C GLY A 22 0.61 7.78 -11.69
N GLU A 23 0.93 7.38 -10.45
CA GLU A 23 2.29 7.16 -9.98
C GLU A 23 2.55 5.67 -9.69
N GLU A 24 3.61 5.12 -10.27
CA GLU A 24 4.08 3.76 -10.00
C GLU A 24 4.87 3.71 -8.69
N VAL A 25 4.43 2.88 -7.76
CA VAL A 25 5.00 2.75 -6.41
C VAL A 25 5.09 1.29 -5.97
N VAL A 26 6.05 1.00 -5.09
CA VAL A 26 6.26 -0.30 -4.46
C VAL A 26 5.59 -0.32 -3.09
N CYS A 27 4.81 -1.37 -2.82
CA CYS A 27 4.13 -1.58 -1.55
C CYS A 27 5.05 -2.18 -0.48
N PHE A 28 5.75 -1.36 0.31
CA PHE A 28 6.71 -1.82 1.31
C PHE A 28 6.11 -2.53 2.53
N SER A 29 4.91 -2.12 2.95
CA SER A 29 4.15 -2.78 4.02
C SER A 29 2.68 -2.81 3.66
N ILE A 30 1.97 -3.80 4.19
CA ILE A 30 0.53 -3.94 4.02
C ILE A 30 -0.06 -4.53 5.30
N ASP A 31 -1.11 -3.91 5.80
CA ASP A 31 -1.88 -4.36 6.96
C ASP A 31 -3.36 -4.45 6.56
N ARG A 32 -3.98 -5.62 6.79
CA ARG A 32 -5.39 -5.86 6.47
C ARG A 32 -6.27 -5.51 7.67
N GLN A 33 -7.14 -4.53 7.49
CA GLN A 33 -8.05 -4.04 8.52
C GLN A 33 -9.42 -4.72 8.40
N SER A 34 -10.14 -4.72 9.51
CA SER A 34 -11.51 -5.22 9.64
C SER A 34 -11.69 -6.74 9.54
N ASP A 35 -10.60 -7.51 9.51
CA ASP A 35 -10.67 -8.98 9.52
C ASP A 35 -11.32 -9.53 10.81
N TYR A 36 -11.17 -8.84 11.95
CA TYR A 36 -11.74 -9.28 13.23
C TYR A 36 -13.26 -9.07 13.33
N HIS A 37 -13.75 -7.91 12.90
CA HIS A 37 -15.18 -7.58 12.98
C HIS A 37 -15.97 -7.95 11.71
N GLY A 38 -15.29 -8.43 10.67
CA GLY A 38 -15.93 -8.98 9.47
C GLY A 38 -16.66 -7.93 8.65
N ALA A 39 -16.00 -6.82 8.31
CA ALA A 39 -16.56 -5.89 7.32
C ALA A 39 -16.75 -6.60 5.97
N ASP A 40 -17.78 -6.20 5.23
CA ASP A 40 -18.07 -6.75 3.89
C ASP A 40 -16.91 -6.51 2.91
N ARG A 41 -16.22 -5.38 3.09
CA ARG A 41 -15.07 -4.95 2.31
C ARG A 41 -13.89 -4.65 3.24
N PRO A 42 -12.72 -5.31 3.04
CA PRO A 42 -11.53 -5.03 3.83
C PRO A 42 -10.99 -3.63 3.52
N GLN A 43 -10.17 -3.09 4.41
CA GLN A 43 -9.32 -1.94 4.10
C GLN A 43 -7.86 -2.36 4.21
N LEU A 44 -7.07 -2.17 3.17
CA LEU A 44 -5.64 -2.44 3.17
C LEU A 44 -4.90 -1.14 3.45
N TRP A 45 -4.09 -1.13 4.50
CA TRP A 45 -3.26 0.01 4.87
C TRP A 45 -1.84 -0.26 4.41
N CYS A 46 -1.44 0.43 3.34
CA CYS A 46 -0.16 0.24 2.70
C CYS A 46 0.80 1.39 3.04
N THR A 47 2.07 1.07 3.24
CA THR A 47 3.15 2.08 3.10
C THR A 47 3.78 1.84 1.74
N VAL A 48 3.73 2.83 0.87
CA VAL A 48 4.25 2.74 -0.49
C VAL A 48 5.32 3.80 -0.72
N GLY A 49 6.20 3.57 -1.67
CA GLY A 49 7.19 4.53 -2.11
C GLY A 49 7.88 4.12 -3.39
N THR A 50 8.79 4.95 -3.89
CA THR A 50 9.63 4.57 -5.03
C THR A 50 10.74 3.62 -4.58
N GLU A 51 11.34 2.91 -5.52
CA GLU A 51 12.43 1.97 -5.25
C GLU A 51 13.58 2.60 -4.44
N ASP A 52 13.95 3.85 -4.74
CA ASP A 52 15.01 4.58 -4.04
C ASP A 52 14.71 4.83 -2.55
N GLU A 53 13.44 4.79 -2.13
CA GLU A 53 13.03 4.99 -0.74
C GLU A 53 13.05 3.71 0.09
N ARG A 54 13.33 2.55 -0.53
CA ARG A 54 13.32 1.24 0.13
C ARG A 54 14.27 1.17 1.32
N GLU A 55 15.50 1.68 1.17
CA GLU A 55 16.48 1.68 2.25
C GLU A 55 16.01 2.52 3.45
N ALA A 56 15.41 3.68 3.20
CA ALA A 56 14.85 4.54 4.24
C ALA A 56 13.68 3.86 4.98
N PHE A 57 12.83 3.13 4.24
CA PHE A 57 11.78 2.32 4.84
C PHE A 57 12.35 1.21 5.74
N GLU A 58 13.30 0.42 5.23
CA GLU A 58 13.91 -0.71 5.94
C GLU A 58 14.65 -0.27 7.20
N LYS A 59 15.38 0.85 7.13
CA LYS A 59 16.06 1.47 8.27
C LYS A 59 15.14 2.30 9.16
N ARG A 60 13.84 2.40 8.82
CA ARG A 60 12.82 3.19 9.53
C ARG A 60 13.22 4.66 9.70
N GLN A 61 13.84 5.24 8.69
CA GLN A 61 14.29 6.64 8.65
C GLN A 61 13.15 7.59 8.24
N PHE A 62 11.98 7.40 8.83
CA PHE A 62 10.80 8.24 8.59
C PHE A 62 9.88 8.19 9.81
N VAL A 63 9.03 9.20 9.95
CA VAL A 63 8.00 9.23 10.99
C VAL A 63 6.66 8.91 10.31
N PRO A 64 5.99 7.79 10.65
CA PRO A 64 4.76 7.37 9.98
C PRO A 64 3.64 8.42 9.99
N HIS A 65 3.55 9.25 11.03
CA HIS A 65 2.55 10.31 11.16
C HIS A 65 2.76 11.50 10.21
N PHE A 66 3.94 11.63 9.59
CA PHE A 66 4.26 12.71 8.65
C PHE A 66 4.15 12.28 7.19
N LEU A 67 3.80 11.02 6.92
CA LEU A 67 3.56 10.57 5.56
C LEU A 67 2.20 11.06 5.09
N ASP A 68 2.15 11.57 3.86
CA ASP A 68 0.89 11.89 3.20
C ASP A 68 0.01 10.64 3.10
N VAL A 69 -1.30 10.85 3.20
CA VAL A 69 -2.29 9.76 3.16
C VAL A 69 -3.17 9.95 1.95
N VAL A 70 -3.26 8.91 1.13
CA VAL A 70 -4.16 8.79 -0.01
C VAL A 70 -5.13 7.65 0.27
N ALA A 71 -6.41 7.84 -0.02
CA ALA A 71 -7.43 6.80 0.15
C ALA A 71 -8.20 6.59 -1.16
N VAL A 72 -8.11 5.37 -1.70
CA VAL A 72 -8.65 5.00 -3.01
C VAL A 72 -9.38 3.67 -2.93
N ASP A 73 -10.27 3.43 -3.89
CA ASP A 73 -10.95 2.15 -4.01
C ASP A 73 -10.08 1.16 -4.79
N ALA A 74 -10.20 -0.13 -4.50
CA ALA A 74 -9.39 -1.18 -5.11
C ALA A 74 -9.50 -1.21 -6.64
N GLU A 75 -10.65 -0.83 -7.20
CA GLU A 75 -10.88 -0.78 -8.65
C GLU A 75 -10.11 0.35 -9.35
N ALA A 76 -9.62 1.35 -8.60
CA ALA A 76 -8.80 2.44 -9.11
C ALA A 76 -7.29 2.12 -9.09
N ILE A 77 -6.89 0.99 -8.49
CA ILE A 77 -5.51 0.54 -8.44
C ILE A 77 -5.20 -0.33 -9.66
N THR A 78 -4.14 0.02 -10.39
CA THR A 78 -3.58 -0.87 -11.40
C THR A 78 -2.45 -1.69 -10.79
N VAL A 79 -2.58 -3.01 -10.78
CA VAL A 79 -1.52 -3.91 -10.30
C VAL A 79 -0.59 -4.23 -11.45
N ILE A 80 0.63 -3.70 -11.41
CA ILE A 80 1.66 -3.93 -12.43
C ILE A 80 2.37 -5.25 -12.18
N GLN A 81 2.75 -5.49 -10.92
CA GLN A 81 3.38 -6.73 -10.50
C GLN A 81 2.84 -7.14 -9.13
N ALA A 82 1.99 -8.17 -9.09
CA ALA A 82 1.66 -8.86 -7.85
C ALA A 82 2.90 -9.65 -7.43
N ARG A 83 3.53 -9.32 -6.29
CA ARG A 83 4.70 -10.07 -5.83
C ARG A 83 4.28 -11.51 -5.50
N ALA A 84 5.07 -12.46 -5.99
CA ALA A 84 4.93 -13.88 -5.69
C ALA A 84 5.00 -14.15 -4.18
N ALA A 85 4.16 -15.10 -3.76
CA ALA A 85 4.04 -15.62 -2.39
C ALA A 85 5.37 -16.07 -1.78
#